data_AF-A0A1J0TPT0-F1
#
_entry.id   AF-A0A1J0TPT0-F1
#
_cell.length_a   1.000
_cell.length_b   1.000
_cell.length_c   1.000
_cell.angle_alpha   90.00
_cell.angle_beta   90.00
_cell.angle_gamma   90.00
#
_symmetry.space_group_name_H-M   'P 1'
#
loop_
_entity.id
_entity.type
_entity.pdbx_description
1 polymer ?
#
loop_
_entity_poly.entity_id
_entity_poly.type
_entity_poly.pdbx_seq_one_letter_code
_entity_poly.pdbx_strand_id
1 'polypeptide(L)'
;MTVFVKTARFIGDLDDEFYRDERQRDVWNEASAVGFQLSLWIALVAAALLPWLAGRPGAWTALGILVAWFVVSIVTQLYARQRDVDLYATAKLWRPRSAAAAALYLVGVAGIFLRLRYESHPFENDAATWAGRVVGAAVVIVLAGLVLAWSRRRTQRRLDAEEALDALED
;
A
#
# COMPACT_ATOMS: atom_id res chain seq x y z
N MET A 1 18.02 11.41 -12.87
CA MET A 1 16.70 11.37 -12.21
C MET A 1 15.68 10.79 -13.17
N THR A 2 14.82 9.84 -12.76
CA THR A 2 13.80 9.26 -13.65
C THR A 2 12.65 10.26 -13.88
N VAL A 3 11.85 10.06 -14.95
CA VAL A 3 10.63 10.87 -15.21
C VAL A 3 9.70 10.82 -13.99
N PHE A 4 9.54 9.64 -13.40
CA PHE A 4 8.75 9.46 -12.18
C PHE A 4 9.23 10.33 -11.02
N VAL A 5 10.52 10.33 -10.67
CA VAL A 5 11.04 11.20 -9.58
C VAL A 5 10.83 12.67 -9.92
N LYS A 6 11.03 13.07 -11.18
CA LYS A 6 10.85 14.47 -11.59
C LYS A 6 9.39 14.91 -11.39
N THR A 7 8.44 14.09 -11.85
CA THR A 7 7.00 14.37 -11.68
C THR A 7 6.60 14.36 -10.21
N ALA A 8 7.06 13.40 -9.41
CA ALA A 8 6.75 13.34 -7.99
C ALA A 8 7.29 14.55 -7.21
N ARG A 9 8.50 15.01 -7.53
CA ARG A 9 9.07 16.24 -6.96
C ARG A 9 8.27 17.47 -7.33
N PHE A 10 7.84 17.59 -8.58
CA PHE A 10 7.00 18.68 -9.05
C PHE A 10 5.64 18.68 -8.34
N ILE A 11 4.98 17.52 -8.22
CA ILE A 11 3.69 17.40 -7.51
C ILE A 11 3.83 17.75 -6.03
N GLY A 12 4.93 17.31 -5.40
CA GLY A 12 5.21 17.58 -3.99
C GLY A 12 5.89 18.92 -3.72
N ASP A 13 6.12 19.73 -4.75
CA ASP A 13 6.83 21.00 -4.71
C ASP A 13 8.19 20.94 -3.97
N LEU A 14 8.93 19.84 -4.18
CA LEU A 14 10.13 19.50 -3.40
C LEU A 14 11.42 20.25 -3.83
N ASP A 15 11.29 21.19 -4.76
CA ASP A 15 12.38 22.02 -5.29
C ASP A 15 12.32 23.47 -4.77
N ASP A 16 11.34 23.80 -3.93
CA ASP A 16 11.17 25.13 -3.33
C ASP A 16 12.30 25.49 -2.33
N GLU A 17 12.57 26.79 -2.18
CA GLU A 17 13.59 27.32 -1.25
C GLU A 17 13.30 26.94 0.21
N PHE A 18 12.04 26.71 0.56
CA PHE A 18 11.59 26.17 1.85
C PHE A 18 12.37 24.92 2.29
N TYR A 19 12.72 24.03 1.35
CA TYR A 19 13.43 22.78 1.65
C TYR A 19 14.94 22.93 1.85
N ARG A 20 15.49 24.15 1.72
CA ARG A 20 16.91 24.44 2.01
C ARG A 20 17.21 24.51 3.50
N ASP A 21 16.24 24.88 4.33
CA ASP A 21 16.37 24.85 5.79
C ASP A 21 16.08 23.43 6.31
N GLU A 22 17.08 22.82 6.93
CA GLU A 22 17.00 21.45 7.45
C GLU A 22 15.91 21.30 8.52
N ARG A 23 15.76 22.29 9.42
CA ARG A 23 14.77 22.22 10.50
C ARG A 23 13.35 22.30 9.95
N GLN A 24 13.12 23.20 8.99
CA GLN A 24 11.80 23.35 8.38
C GLN A 24 11.43 22.10 7.58
N ARG A 25 12.37 21.57 6.80
CA ARG A 25 12.20 20.32 6.07
C ARG A 25 11.83 19.16 6.98
N ASP A 26 12.49 19.00 8.12
CA ASP A 26 12.26 17.86 9.01
C ASP A 26 10.88 17.94 9.70
N VAL A 27 10.52 19.11 10.22
CA VAL A 27 9.19 19.34 10.83
C VAL A 27 8.08 19.17 9.80
N TRP A 28 8.28 19.67 8.57
CA TRP A 28 7.32 19.51 7.50
C TRP A 28 7.18 18.06 7.05
N ASN A 29 8.27 17.32 6.98
CA ASN A 29 8.25 15.89 6.66
C ASN A 29 7.53 15.09 7.74
N GLU A 30 7.73 15.41 9.02
CA GLU A 30 7.00 14.78 10.13
C GLU A 30 5.49 15.07 10.04
N ALA A 31 5.11 16.34 9.87
CA ALA A 31 3.71 16.74 9.69
C ALA A 31 3.08 16.07 8.46
N SER A 32 3.80 16.01 7.34
CA SER A 32 3.36 15.34 6.11
C SER A 32 3.21 13.84 6.31
N ALA A 33 4.09 13.19 7.07
CA ALA A 33 3.98 11.78 7.39
C ALA A 33 2.76 11.49 8.26
N VAL A 34 2.48 12.34 9.27
CA VAL A 34 1.28 12.24 10.09
C VAL A 34 0.02 12.43 9.24
N GLY A 35 -0.02 13.49 8.42
CA GLY A 35 -1.13 13.79 7.51
C GLY A 35 -1.40 12.65 6.53
N PHE A 36 -0.36 12.17 5.85
CA PHE A 36 -0.44 11.04 4.92
C PHE A 36 -1.01 9.79 5.60
N GLN A 37 -0.46 9.42 6.76
CA GLN A 37 -0.95 8.26 7.51
C GLN A 37 -2.40 8.43 7.94
N LEU A 38 -2.79 9.62 8.42
CA LEU A 38 -4.17 9.92 8.79
C LEU A 38 -5.11 9.80 7.59
N SER A 39 -4.74 10.32 6.42
CA SER A 39 -5.51 10.18 5.18
C SER A 39 -5.69 8.72 4.78
N LEU A 40 -4.65 7.88 4.91
CA LEU A 40 -4.75 6.45 4.64
C LEU A 40 -5.73 5.75 5.62
N TRP A 41 -5.75 6.14 6.89
CA TRP A 41 -6.70 5.62 7.87
C TRP A 41 -8.13 6.05 7.58
N ILE A 42 -8.35 7.33 7.27
CA ILE A 42 -9.67 7.86 6.91
C ILE A 42 -10.22 7.12 5.68
N ALA A 43 -9.37 6.90 4.66
CA ALA A 43 -9.76 6.15 3.48
C ALA A 43 -10.17 4.70 3.81
N LEU A 44 -9.42 4.00 4.67
CA LEU A 44 -9.77 2.65 5.12
C LEU A 44 -11.08 2.61 5.93
N VAL A 45 -11.28 3.56 6.84
CA VAL A 45 -12.53 3.66 7.62
C VAL A 45 -13.72 3.96 6.70
N ALA A 46 -13.57 4.92 5.78
CA ALA A 46 -14.62 5.25 4.82
C ALA A 46 -14.97 4.04 3.94
N ALA A 47 -13.96 3.37 3.38
CA ALA A 47 -14.17 2.16 2.57
C ALA A 47 -14.79 1.00 3.38
N ALA A 48 -14.47 0.90 4.67
CA ALA A 48 -15.07 -0.08 5.57
C ALA A 48 -16.55 0.18 5.82
N LEU A 49 -16.97 1.45 5.94
CA LEU A 49 -18.33 1.84 6.35
C LEU A 49 -19.29 2.00 5.17
N LEU A 50 -18.85 2.60 4.06
CA LEU A 50 -19.72 2.99 2.94
C LEU A 50 -20.59 1.86 2.36
N PRO A 51 -20.10 0.62 2.16
CA PRO A 51 -20.95 -0.46 1.66
C PRO A 51 -22.12 -0.78 2.59
N TRP A 52 -21.96 -0.58 3.90
CA TRP A 52 -22.99 -0.88 4.88
C TRP A 52 -24.01 0.24 4.99
N LEU A 53 -23.55 1.49 4.97
CA LEU A 53 -24.37 2.69 5.15
C LEU A 53 -25.12 3.10 3.88
N ALA A 54 -24.49 2.94 2.72
CA ALA A 54 -24.99 3.46 1.44
C ALA A 54 -25.20 2.36 0.39
N GLY A 55 -25.22 1.08 0.76
CA GLY A 55 -25.57 -0.03 -0.12
C GLY A 55 -24.66 -0.14 -1.37
N ARG A 56 -25.24 -0.40 -2.54
CA ARG A 56 -24.51 -0.51 -3.82
C ARG A 56 -23.69 0.73 -4.19
N PRO A 57 -24.26 1.96 -4.16
CA PRO A 57 -23.48 3.16 -4.44
C PRO A 57 -22.30 3.29 -3.47
N GLY A 58 -22.53 3.02 -2.18
CA GLY A 58 -21.48 2.97 -1.17
C GLY A 58 -20.36 1.98 -1.49
N ALA A 59 -20.70 0.80 -2.01
CA ALA A 59 -19.73 -0.22 -2.39
C ALA A 59 -18.85 0.21 -3.58
N TRP A 60 -19.42 0.84 -4.61
CA TRP A 60 -18.62 1.37 -5.73
C TRP A 60 -17.70 2.51 -5.30
N THR A 61 -18.20 3.41 -4.46
CA THR A 61 -17.40 4.50 -3.90
C THR A 61 -16.27 3.94 -3.02
N ALA A 62 -16.55 2.97 -2.16
CA ALA A 62 -15.55 2.29 -1.33
C ALA A 62 -14.46 1.62 -2.18
N LEU A 63 -14.83 0.97 -3.29
CA LEU A 63 -13.88 0.38 -4.22
C LEU A 63 -12.95 1.44 -4.83
N GLY A 64 -13.50 2.58 -5.28
CA GLY A 64 -12.72 3.70 -5.79
C GLY A 64 -11.73 4.25 -4.76
N ILE A 65 -12.17 4.38 -3.50
CA ILE A 65 -11.32 4.81 -2.39
C ILE A 65 -10.18 3.82 -2.15
N LEU A 66 -10.44 2.50 -2.13
CA LEU A 66 -9.39 1.49 -1.94
C LEU A 66 -8.38 1.47 -3.08
N VAL A 67 -8.83 1.68 -4.33
CA VAL A 67 -7.93 1.81 -5.48
C VAL A 67 -7.04 3.03 -5.33
N ALA A 68 -7.61 4.20 -5.01
CA ALA A 68 -6.83 5.41 -4.77
C ALA A 68 -5.83 5.24 -3.62
N TRP A 69 -6.27 4.66 -2.50
CA TRP A 69 -5.45 4.33 -1.34
C TRP A 69 -4.25 3.44 -1.71
N PHE A 70 -4.48 2.43 -2.54
CA PHE A 70 -3.45 1.51 -3.00
C PHE A 70 -2.45 2.20 -3.93
N VAL A 71 -2.94 3.00 -4.89
CA VAL A 71 -2.09 3.79 -5.81
C VAL A 71 -1.19 4.74 -5.03
N VAL A 72 -1.76 5.51 -4.10
CA VAL A 72 -1.01 6.44 -3.24
C VAL A 72 0.07 5.70 -2.45
N SER A 73 -0.28 4.54 -1.86
CA SER A 73 0.66 3.72 -1.11
C SER A 73 1.82 3.19 -1.97
N ILE A 74 1.54 2.78 -3.21
CA ILE A 74 2.58 2.34 -4.15
C ILE A 74 3.49 3.50 -4.55
N VAL A 75 2.92 4.65 -4.91
CA VAL A 75 3.69 5.82 -5.35
C VAL A 75 4.66 6.26 -4.26
N THR A 76 4.21 6.35 -3.01
CA THR A 76 5.08 6.69 -1.86
C THR A 76 6.21 5.69 -1.68
N GLN A 77 5.91 4.38 -1.73
CA GLN A 77 6.92 3.34 -1.58
C GLN A 77 7.93 3.33 -2.73
N LEU A 78 7.47 3.51 -3.97
CA LEU A 78 8.34 3.58 -5.15
C LEU A 78 9.25 4.81 -5.10
N TYR A 79 8.73 5.96 -4.69
CA TYR A 79 9.53 7.18 -4.52
C TYR A 79 10.62 6.99 -3.47
N ALA A 80 10.28 6.44 -2.31
CA ALA A 80 11.24 6.15 -1.26
C ALA A 80 12.33 5.16 -1.72
N ARG A 81 11.94 4.07 -2.41
CA ARG A 81 12.91 3.11 -2.97
C ARG A 81 13.83 3.70 -4.02
N GLN A 82 13.35 4.64 -4.85
CA GLN A 82 14.20 5.34 -5.82
C GLN A 82 15.15 6.36 -5.18
N ARG A 83 15.03 6.58 -3.86
CA ARG A 83 15.96 7.36 -3.03
C ARG A 83 16.72 6.47 -2.05
N ASP A 84 16.81 5.18 -2.35
CA ASP A 84 17.57 4.17 -1.60
C ASP A 84 17.15 4.05 -0.11
N VAL A 85 15.93 4.46 0.23
CA VAL A 85 15.36 4.24 1.55
C VAL A 85 14.92 2.78 1.66
N ASP A 86 15.54 2.04 2.58
CA ASP A 86 15.10 0.68 2.90
C ASP A 86 13.82 0.70 3.74
N LEU A 87 12.68 0.53 3.07
CA LEU A 87 11.36 0.47 3.68
C LEU A 87 11.14 -0.78 4.54
N TYR A 88 11.94 -1.83 4.33
CA TYR A 88 11.75 -3.13 4.98
C TYR A 88 12.69 -3.36 6.15
N ALA A 89 13.78 -2.59 6.26
CA ALA A 89 14.70 -2.64 7.39
C ALA A 89 14.00 -2.52 8.75
N THR A 90 12.93 -1.73 8.84
CA THR A 90 12.24 -1.44 10.11
C THR A 90 10.79 -1.97 10.15
N ALA A 91 10.32 -2.62 9.07
CA ALA A 91 8.93 -3.02 8.93
C ALA A 91 8.59 -4.25 9.78
N LYS A 92 8.02 -4.03 10.97
CA LYS A 92 7.42 -5.10 11.78
C LYS A 92 5.97 -5.35 11.35
N LEU A 93 5.73 -6.45 10.63
CA LEU A 93 4.40 -6.81 10.10
C LEU A 93 3.31 -6.97 11.18
N TRP A 94 3.70 -7.32 12.42
CA TRP A 94 2.78 -7.71 13.49
C TRP A 94 2.46 -6.60 14.51
N ARG A 95 2.59 -5.33 14.14
CA ARG A 95 2.18 -4.24 15.05
C ARG A 95 0.64 -4.19 15.16
N PRO A 96 0.07 -3.90 16.35
CA PRO A 96 -1.39 -3.76 16.54
C PRO A 96 -2.04 -2.80 15.54
N ARG A 97 -1.32 -1.72 15.19
CA ARG A 97 -1.71 -0.77 14.15
C ARG A 97 -1.91 -1.44 12.78
N SER A 98 -1.02 -2.34 12.37
CA SER A 98 -1.13 -3.06 11.10
C SER A 98 -2.29 -4.06 11.11
N ALA A 99 -2.54 -4.72 12.25
CA ALA A 99 -3.69 -5.60 12.43
C ALA A 99 -5.01 -4.84 12.31
N ALA A 100 -5.12 -3.66 12.93
CA ALA A 100 -6.30 -2.81 12.83
C ALA A 100 -6.55 -2.32 11.38
N ALA A 101 -5.49 -1.94 10.66
CA ALA A 101 -5.60 -1.54 9.25
C ALA A 101 -6.07 -2.71 8.37
N ALA A 102 -5.52 -3.91 8.60
CA ALA A 102 -5.93 -5.13 7.91
C ALA A 102 -7.39 -5.48 8.19
N ALA A 103 -7.86 -5.34 9.44
CA ALA A 103 -9.25 -5.57 9.80
C ALA A 103 -10.20 -4.61 9.06
N LEU A 104 -9.91 -3.31 9.03
CA LEU A 104 -10.70 -2.33 8.29
C LEU A 104 -10.75 -2.65 6.79
N TYR A 105 -9.59 -2.99 6.21
CA TYR A 105 -9.50 -3.40 4.82
C TYR A 105 -10.39 -4.62 4.52
N LEU A 106 -10.30 -5.66 5.34
CA LEU A 106 -11.11 -6.88 5.17
C LEU A 106 -12.62 -6.61 5.31
N VAL A 107 -13.01 -5.76 6.27
CA VAL A 107 -14.41 -5.35 6.44
C VAL A 107 -14.92 -4.59 5.21
N GLY A 108 -14.13 -3.67 4.67
CA GLY A 108 -14.47 -2.94 3.44
C GLY A 108 -14.61 -3.86 2.24
N VAL A 109 -13.64 -4.74 2.00
CA VAL A 109 -13.68 -5.71 0.90
C VAL A 109 -14.87 -6.66 1.03
N ALA A 110 -15.16 -7.16 2.24
CA ALA A 110 -16.33 -8.00 2.49
C ALA A 110 -17.64 -7.25 2.21
N GLY A 111 -17.76 -6.00 2.68
CA GLY A 111 -18.92 -5.15 2.43
C GLY A 111 -19.14 -4.90 0.94
N ILE A 112 -18.09 -4.55 0.21
CA ILE A 112 -18.13 -4.37 -1.26
C ILE A 112 -18.62 -5.66 -1.94
N PHE A 113 -18.02 -6.79 -1.58
CA PHE A 113 -18.35 -8.08 -2.20
C PHE A 113 -19.81 -8.48 -1.93
N LEU A 114 -20.28 -8.34 -0.69
CA LEU A 114 -21.64 -8.69 -0.31
C LEU A 114 -22.65 -7.80 -1.04
N ARG A 115 -22.45 -6.47 -1.05
CA ARG A 115 -23.39 -5.54 -1.69
C ARG A 115 -23.45 -5.69 -3.20
N LEU A 116 -22.30 -5.83 -3.86
CA LEU A 116 -22.27 -5.98 -5.32
C LEU A 116 -22.75 -7.37 -5.77
N ARG A 117 -22.64 -8.42 -4.94
CA ARG A 117 -23.17 -9.76 -5.24
C ARG A 117 -24.69 -9.82 -5.08
N TYR A 118 -25.21 -9.49 -3.90
CA TYR A 118 -26.62 -9.71 -3.54
C TYR A 118 -27.60 -8.95 -4.43
N GLU A 119 -27.18 -7.79 -4.93
CA GLU A 119 -28.05 -6.90 -5.69
C GLU A 119 -27.92 -7.06 -7.21
N SER A 120 -26.92 -7.82 -7.69
CA SER A 120 -26.71 -8.04 -9.13
C SER A 120 -27.34 -9.35 -9.63
N HIS A 121 -27.29 -10.43 -8.84
CA HIS A 121 -27.85 -11.72 -9.24
C HIS A 121 -28.34 -12.48 -8.00
N PRO A 122 -29.64 -12.41 -7.67
CA PRO A 122 -30.16 -13.13 -6.51
C PRO A 122 -30.11 -14.67 -6.67
N PHE A 123 -29.96 -15.19 -7.91
CA PHE A 123 -30.13 -16.63 -8.20
C PHE A 123 -29.19 -17.27 -9.27
N GLU A 124 -28.18 -16.59 -9.82
CA GLU A 124 -27.30 -17.20 -10.85
C GLU A 124 -25.93 -17.64 -10.30
N ASN A 125 -25.74 -18.95 -10.17
CA ASN A 125 -24.48 -19.61 -9.85
C ASN A 125 -23.60 -19.76 -11.09
N ASP A 126 -23.03 -18.65 -11.60
CA ASP A 126 -22.20 -18.73 -12.80
C ASP A 126 -20.72 -19.00 -12.46
N ALA A 127 -20.33 -20.28 -12.56
CA ALA A 127 -19.03 -20.80 -12.15
C ALA A 127 -17.84 -20.15 -12.89
N ALA A 128 -18.06 -19.63 -14.10
CA ALA A 128 -17.06 -18.93 -14.91
C ALA A 128 -16.57 -17.64 -14.24
N THR A 129 -17.47 -16.93 -13.56
CA THR A 129 -17.12 -15.70 -12.82
C THR A 129 -16.35 -16.02 -11.53
N TRP A 130 -16.58 -17.19 -10.94
CA TRP A 130 -15.87 -17.67 -9.76
C TRP A 130 -14.42 -18.09 -10.09
N ALA A 131 -14.23 -18.79 -11.21
CA ALA A 131 -12.89 -19.15 -11.71
C ALA A 131 -12.04 -17.89 -11.99
N GLY A 132 -12.60 -16.87 -12.64
CA GLY A 132 -11.89 -15.61 -12.89
C GLY A 132 -11.44 -14.88 -11.62
N ARG A 133 -12.23 -14.96 -10.54
CA ARG A 133 -11.94 -14.30 -9.26
C ARG A 133 -10.94 -15.04 -8.39
N VAL A 134 -11.02 -16.37 -8.33
CA VAL A 134 -10.02 -17.20 -7.63
C VAL A 134 -8.68 -17.10 -8.34
N VAL A 135 -8.67 -17.12 -9.68
CA VAL A 135 -7.45 -16.93 -10.46
C VAL A 135 -6.89 -15.51 -10.27
N GLY A 136 -7.73 -14.47 -10.31
CA GLY A 136 -7.29 -13.10 -10.06
C GLY A 136 -6.68 -12.89 -8.67
N ALA A 137 -7.34 -13.41 -7.63
CA ALA A 137 -6.83 -13.37 -6.25
C ALA A 137 -5.54 -14.19 -6.09
N ALA A 138 -5.48 -15.38 -6.68
CA ALA A 138 -4.27 -16.21 -6.67
C ALA A 138 -3.11 -15.52 -7.40
N VAL A 139 -3.35 -14.87 -8.53
CA VAL A 139 -2.32 -14.12 -9.27
C VAL A 139 -1.80 -12.95 -8.45
N VAL A 140 -2.66 -12.19 -7.79
CA VAL A 140 -2.24 -11.08 -6.92
C VAL A 140 -1.44 -11.59 -5.71
N ILE A 141 -1.87 -12.70 -5.08
CA ILE A 141 -1.15 -13.32 -3.95
C ILE A 141 0.21 -13.86 -4.40
N VAL A 142 0.27 -14.53 -5.55
CA VAL A 142 1.51 -15.06 -6.12
C VAL A 142 2.46 -13.93 -6.51
N LEU A 143 1.98 -12.88 -7.17
CA LEU A 143 2.81 -11.72 -7.51
C LEU A 143 3.30 -10.98 -6.26
N ALA A 144 2.45 -10.79 -5.26
CA ALA A 144 2.84 -10.20 -3.98
C ALA A 144 3.89 -11.07 -3.27
N GLY A 145 3.69 -12.40 -3.24
CA GLY A 145 4.62 -13.37 -2.67
C GLY A 145 5.96 -13.39 -3.41
N LEU A 146 5.96 -13.33 -4.75
CA LEU A 146 7.16 -13.26 -5.58
C LEU A 146 7.93 -11.96 -5.35
N VAL A 147 7.24 -10.82 -5.27
CA VAL A 147 7.87 -9.53 -4.97
C VAL A 147 8.51 -9.53 -3.58
N LEU A 148 7.83 -10.09 -2.57
CA LEU A 148 8.35 -10.22 -1.21
C LEU A 148 9.50 -11.25 -1.12
N ALA A 149 9.44 -12.35 -1.86
CA ALA A 149 10.51 -13.34 -1.91
C ALA A 149 11.75 -12.78 -2.62
N TRP A 150 11.55 -12.03 -3.70
CA TRP A 150 12.63 -11.36 -4.42
C TRP A 150 13.29 -10.26 -3.58
N SER A 151 12.50 -9.48 -2.83
CA SER A 151 13.06 -8.48 -1.92
C SER A 151 13.85 -9.12 -0.77
N ARG A 152 13.33 -10.19 -0.16
CA ARG A 152 14.03 -10.94 0.90
C ARG A 152 15.35 -11.55 0.43
N ARG A 153 15.35 -12.18 -0.75
CA ARG A 153 16.58 -12.74 -1.35
C ARG A 153 17.63 -11.67 -1.63
N ARG A 154 17.20 -10.46 -1.97
CA ARG A 154 18.12 -9.33 -2.22
C ARG A 154 18.72 -8.79 -0.93
N THR A 155 17.95 -8.77 0.16
CA THR A 155 18.46 -8.39 1.50
C THR A 155 19.40 -9.44 2.07
N GLN A 156 19.08 -10.74 1.94
CA GLN A 156 19.96 -11.81 2.40
C GLN A 156 21.31 -11.80 1.67
N ARG A 157 21.33 -11.60 0.34
CA ARG A 157 22.59 -11.45 -0.41
C ARG A 157 23.47 -10.27 0.02
N ARG A 158 22.91 -9.27 0.70
CA ARG A 158 23.69 -8.15 1.25
C ARG A 158 24.29 -8.51 2.60
N LEU A 159 23.49 -9.13 3.46
CA LEU A 159 23.95 -9.63 4.77
C LEU A 159 25.02 -10.72 4.60
N ASP A 160 24.82 -11.67 3.69
CA ASP A 160 25.81 -12.71 3.40
C ASP A 160 27.11 -12.13 2.81
N ALA A 161 27.02 -11.00 2.10
CA ALA A 161 28.18 -10.31 1.55
C ALA A 161 28.93 -9.48 2.61
N GLU A 162 28.20 -8.90 3.57
CA GLU A 162 28.77 -8.22 4.74
C GLU A 162 29.45 -9.25 5.67
N GLU A 163 28.81 -10.38 5.98
CA GLU A 163 29.40 -11.46 6.76
C GLU A 163 30.65 -12.08 6.09
N ALA A 164 30.66 -12.17 4.75
CA ALA A 164 31.81 -12.65 4.00
C ALA A 164 32.98 -11.66 3.96
N LEU A 165 32.71 -10.35 4.11
CA LEU A 165 33.76 -9.33 4.21
C LEU A 165 34.35 -9.30 5.62
N ASP A 166 33.51 -9.35 6.65
CA ASP A 166 33.97 -9.41 8.05
C ASP A 166 34.83 -10.67 8.30
N ALA A 167 34.48 -11.82 7.71
CA ALA A 167 35.26 -13.06 7.81
C ALA A 167 36.60 -13.05 7.05
N LEU A 168 36.88 -12.03 6.23
CA LEU A 168 38.16 -11.83 5.54
C LEU A 168 39.06 -10.81 6.25
N GLU A 169 38.52 -10.02 7.19
CA GLU A 169 39.27 -9.03 7.98
C GLU A 169 39.83 -9.61 9.30
N ASP A 170 39.32 -10.77 9.74
CA ASP A 170 39.85 -11.59 10.87
C ASP A 170 40.89 -12.64 10.43
#